data_AF-A0A7V8AKJ0-F1
#
_entry.id   AF-A0A7V8AKJ0-F1
#
_cell.length_a   1.000
_cell.length_b   1.000
_cell.length_c   1.000
_cell.angle_alpha   90.00
_cell.angle_beta   90.00
_cell.angle_gamma   90.00
#
_symmetry.space_group_name_H-M   'P 1'
#
loop_
_entity.id
_entity.type
_entity.pdbx_description
1 polymer ?
#
loop_
_entity_poly.entity_id
_entity_poly.type
_entity_poly.pdbx_seq_one_letter_code
_entity_poly.pdbx_strand_id
1 'polypeptide(L)' 'MGGALDGTYRDRHQVLGPCPLHLTTFDLTRHGMVISGHGTEGLPQIIPETAGDEIHAVGVMGLIYSYAANVTSRRA' A
#
# COMPACT_ATOMS: atom_id res chain seq x y z
N MET A 1 -7.04 -5.91 9.42
CA MET A 1 -6.57 -5.31 8.15
C MET A 1 -7.44 -4.11 7.83
N GLY A 2 -7.05 -3.24 6.88
CA GLY A 2 -7.89 -2.11 6.44
C GLY A 2 -7.88 -0.86 7.32
N GLY A 3 -7.00 -0.78 8.32
CA GLY A 3 -6.82 0.46 9.10
C GLY A 3 -6.06 1.51 8.29
N ALA A 4 -6.45 2.77 8.46
CA ALA A 4 -5.74 3.90 7.85
C ALA A 4 -4.33 4.03 8.43
N LEU A 5 -3.37 4.38 7.56
CA LEU A 5 -1.94 4.51 7.88
C LEU A 5 -1.42 5.94 7.68
N ASP A 6 -2.29 6.89 7.38
CA ASP A 6 -1.95 8.29 7.24
C ASP A 6 -1.26 8.82 8.52
N GLY A 7 -0.22 9.64 8.33
CA GLY A 7 0.58 10.17 9.43
C GLY A 7 1.50 9.16 10.14
N THR A 8 1.55 7.89 9.72
CA THR A 8 2.38 6.86 10.38
C THR A 8 3.73 6.60 9.69
N TYR A 9 4.09 7.38 8.66
CA TYR A 9 5.39 7.23 7.99
C TYR A 9 6.54 7.58 8.94
N ARG A 10 7.56 6.72 8.99
CA ARG A 10 8.77 6.91 9.79
C ARG A 10 9.97 7.03 8.86
N ASP A 11 10.36 8.27 8.59
CA ASP A 11 11.43 8.67 7.66
C ASP A 11 12.76 7.95 7.92
N ARG A 12 13.22 7.92 9.18
CA ARG A 12 14.50 7.31 9.57
C ARG A 12 14.59 5.83 9.18
N HIS A 13 13.47 5.14 9.16
CA HIS A 13 13.40 3.70 8.91
C HIS A 13 12.78 3.37 7.55
N GLN A 14 12.24 4.37 6.85
CA GLN A 14 11.52 4.20 5.59
C GLN A 14 10.40 3.15 5.70
N VAL A 15 9.68 3.18 6.82
CA VAL A 15 8.55 2.26 7.10
C VAL A 15 7.24 3.01 7.23
N LEU A 16 6.15 2.33 6.94
CA LEU A 16 4.79 2.80 7.19
C LEU A 16 4.15 1.97 8.31
N GLY A 17 3.56 2.65 9.30
CA GLY A 17 2.98 2.05 10.49
C GLY A 17 3.73 2.41 11.78
N PRO A 18 3.43 1.73 12.90
CA PRO A 18 2.51 0.60 13.04
C PRO A 18 1.05 0.99 12.77
N CYS A 19 0.29 0.09 12.14
CA CYS A 19 -1.15 0.24 11.96
C CYS A 19 -1.83 0.40 13.33
N PRO A 20 -2.67 1.43 13.54
CA PRO A 20 -3.25 1.70 14.86
C PRO A 20 -4.19 0.59 15.35
N LEU A 21 -4.73 -0.23 14.45
CA LEU A 21 -5.68 -1.29 14.80
C LEU A 21 -5.01 -2.54 15.38
N HIS A 22 -3.83 -2.93 14.88
CA HIS A 22 -3.22 -4.23 15.19
C HIS A 22 -1.72 -4.29 14.86
N LEU A 23 -1.07 -3.13 14.90
CA LEU A 23 0.38 -2.91 14.94
C LEU A 23 1.21 -3.43 13.76
N THR A 24 0.57 -3.76 12.63
CA THR A 24 1.29 -4.16 11.42
C THR A 24 2.17 -3.02 10.89
N THR A 25 3.44 -3.31 10.59
CA THR A 25 4.39 -2.33 10.03
C THR A 25 4.95 -2.84 8.71
N PHE A 26 5.10 -1.95 7.73
CA PHE A 26 5.50 -2.28 6.35
C PHE A 26 6.80 -1.58 5.95
N ASP A 27 7.69 -2.29 5.26
CA ASP A 27 8.95 -1.77 4.72
C ASP A 27 8.72 -1.14 3.33
N LEU A 28 8.83 0.19 3.21
CA LEU A 28 8.62 0.86 1.93
C LEU A 28 9.79 0.71 0.96
N THR A 29 10.97 0.29 1.44
CA THR A 29 12.13 0.02 0.59
C THR A 29 12.09 -1.38 -0.05
N ARG A 30 11.18 -2.24 0.43
CA ARG A 30 10.99 -3.61 -0.03
C ARG A 30 9.56 -3.87 -0.48
N HIS A 31 9.04 -2.98 -1.32
CA HIS A 31 7.71 -3.10 -1.95
C HIS A 31 6.56 -3.30 -0.94
N GLY A 32 6.64 -2.66 0.23
CA GLY A 32 5.62 -2.75 1.26
C GLY A 32 5.61 -4.08 2.02
N MET A 33 6.72 -4.82 2.04
CA MET A 33 6.83 -6.09 2.77
C MET A 33 6.43 -5.94 4.24
N VAL A 34 5.68 -6.91 4.77
CA VAL A 34 5.33 -6.95 6.20
C VAL A 34 6.60 -7.20 7.02
N ILE A 35 6.91 -6.27 7.92
CA ILE A 35 8.01 -6.42 8.89
C ILE A 35 7.51 -7.20 10.11
N SER A 36 6.35 -6.80 10.64
CA SER A 36 5.70 -7.43 11.79
C SER A 36 4.20 -7.17 11.80
N GLY A 37 3.47 -7.95 12.59
CA GLY A 37 2.03 -7.81 12.82
C GLY A 37 1.18 -8.81 12.04
N HIS A 38 -0.11 -8.53 11.90
CA HIS A 38 -1.12 -9.47 11.42
C HIS A 38 -1.38 -9.40 9.90
N GLY A 39 -0.65 -8.57 9.15
CA GLY A 39 -0.78 -8.52 7.70
C GLY A 39 -0.25 -9.80 7.07
N THR A 40 -1.03 -10.43 6.20
CA THR A 40 -0.62 -11.65 5.47
C THR A 40 -0.06 -11.37 4.08
N GLU A 41 -0.19 -10.13 3.60
CA GLU A 41 0.29 -9.64 2.31
C GLU A 41 1.01 -8.31 2.51
N GLY A 42 1.93 -7.97 1.59
CA GLY A 42 2.56 -6.66 1.57
C GLY A 42 1.54 -5.54 1.32
N LEU A 43 1.89 -4.32 1.70
CA LEU A 43 1.07 -3.14 1.43
C LEU A 43 0.88 -2.98 -0.09
N PRO A 44 -0.35 -2.95 -0.62
CA PRO A 44 -0.57 -2.76 -2.05
C PRO A 44 0.14 -1.52 -2.59
N GLN A 45 0.85 -1.66 -3.71
CA GLN A 45 1.66 -0.59 -4.30
C GLN A 45 0.98 -0.04 -5.53
N ILE A 46 0.85 1.29 -5.62
CA ILE A 46 0.49 1.96 -6.87
C ILE A 46 1.67 1.82 -7.84
N ILE A 47 1.38 1.51 -9.10
CA ILE A 47 2.35 1.50 -10.19
C ILE A 47 2.27 2.88 -10.86
N PRO A 48 3.30 3.73 -10.70
CA PRO A 48 3.32 5.04 -11.33
C PRO A 48 3.95 5.00 -12.73
N GLU A 49 3.47 5.84 -13.63
CA GLU A 49 4.17 6.28 -14.84
C GLU A 49 4.36 7.80 -14.79
N THR A 50 5.41 8.31 -15.41
CA THR A 50 5.69 9.75 -15.46
C THR A 50 5.49 10.28 -16.88
N ALA A 51 4.86 11.44 -16.98
CA ALA A 51 4.66 12.16 -18.24
C ALA A 51 5.04 13.64 -18.03
N GLY A 52 6.32 13.97 -18.28
CA GLY A 52 6.87 15.26 -17.87
C GLY A 52 6.84 15.41 -16.35
N ASP A 53 6.18 16.45 -15.85
CA ASP A 53 6.03 16.73 -14.42
C ASP A 53 4.81 16.05 -13.78
N GLU A 54 4.07 15.23 -14.54
CA GLU A 54 2.89 14.51 -14.04
C GLU A 54 3.24 13.08 -13.63
N ILE A 55 2.64 12.62 -12.52
CA ILE A 55 2.70 11.24 -12.06
C ILE A 55 1.31 10.62 -12.20
N HIS A 56 1.20 9.60 -13.04
CA HIS A 56 -0.05 8.90 -13.33
C HIS A 56 -0.06 7.54 -12.63
N ALA A 57 -1.13 7.23 -11.91
CA ALA A 57 -1.37 5.89 -11.38
C ALA A 57 -1.92 4.99 -12.50
N VAL A 58 -1.11 4.05 -12.99
CA VAL A 58 -1.47 3.19 -14.14
C VAL A 58 -1.82 1.76 -13.74
N GLY A 59 -1.57 1.39 -12.49
CA GLY A 59 -1.89 0.06 -11.99
C GLY A 59 -1.71 -0.06 -10.47
N VAL A 60 -2.01 -1.25 -9.96
CA VAL A 60 -1.82 -1.62 -8.56
C VAL A 60 -1.20 -3.02 -8.50
N MET A 61 -0.11 -3.16 -7.77
CA MET A 61 0.49 -4.44 -7.41
C MET A 61 -0.05 -4.87 -6.04
N GLY A 62 -0.66 -6.06 -5.99
CA GLY A 62 -1.40 -6.55 -4.83
C GLY A 62 -2.90 -6.23 -4.88
N LEU A 63 -3.69 -6.83 -3.99
CA LEU A 63 -5.13 -6.63 -3.91
C LEU A 63 -5.48 -5.58 -2.84
N ILE A 64 -6.29 -4.59 -3.19
CA ILE A 64 -6.77 -3.62 -2.22
C ILE A 64 -7.69 -4.33 -1.22
N TYR A 65 -7.41 -4.13 0.07
CA TYR A 65 -8.19 -4.74 1.15
C TYR A 65 -9.70 -4.46 0.99
N SER A 66 -10.52 -5.47 1.30
CA SER A 66 -11.99 -5.48 1.17
C SER A 66 -12.55 -5.54 -0.26
N TYR A 67 -11.72 -5.65 -1.30
CA TYR A 67 -12.17 -5.86 -2.67
C TYR A 67 -11.79 -7.27 -3.17
N ALA A 68 -12.65 -7.87 -4.00
CA ALA A 68 -12.33 -9.12 -4.71
C ALA A 68 -11.55 -8.89 -6.02
N ALA A 69 -11.55 -7.65 -6.52
CA ALA A 69 -10.78 -7.19 -7.67
C ALA A 69 -10.52 -5.68 -7.54
N ASN A 70 -9.37 -5.20 -8.03
CA ASN A 70 -9.00 -3.78 -7.95
C ASN A 70 -9.87 -2.88 -8.85
N VAL A 71 -10.44 -3.42 -9.94
CA VAL A 71 -11.34 -2.70 -10.85
C VAL A 71 -12.70 -3.37 -10.82
N THR A 72 -13.71 -2.66 -10.36
CA THR A 72 -15.06 -3.20 -10.11
C THR A 72 -16.05 -2.93 -11.24
N SER A 73 -15.76 -1.98 -12.15
CA SER A 73 -16.56 -1.72 -13.34
C SER A 73 -15.91 -2.35 -14.57
N ARG A 74 -16.65 -3.16 -15.34
CA ARG A 74 -16.30 -3.42 -16.74
C ARG A 74 -16.53 -2.13 -17.52
N ARG A 75 -15.53 -1.67 -18.26
CA ARG A 75 -15.82 -0.74 -19.37
C ARG A 75 -16.74 -1.51 -20.34
N ALA A 76 -17.91 -0.93 -20.62
CA ALA A 76 -18.78 -1.38 -21.69
C ALA A 76 -18.09 -1.20 -23.05
#